data_AF-A0A537GKW1-F1
#
_entry.id   AF-A0A537GKW1-F1
#
_cell.length_a   1.000
_cell.length_b   1.000
_cell.length_c   1.000
_cell.angle_alpha   90.00
_cell.angle_beta   90.00
_cell.angle_gamma   90.00
#
_symmetry.space_group_name_H-M   'P 1'
#
loop_
_entity.id
_entity.type
_entity.pdbx_description
1 polymer ?
#
loop_
_entity_poly.entity_id
_entity_poly.type
_entity_poly.pdbx_seq_one_letter_code
_entity_poly.pdbx_strand_id
1 'polypeptide(L)'
;MPYAHILVETEPPIGIIRLNRPKALNALNFELIRETVEALEAFDKDNRIKATVLTGGDDAFSAGADIKELAEATPVTLIEENKFALW
;
A
#
# COMPACT_ATOMS: atom_id res chain seq x y z
N MET A 1 10.97 6.99 7.78
CA MET A 1 9.96 7.24 8.84
C MET A 1 9.08 6.01 8.95
N PRO A 2 8.42 5.74 10.09
CA PRO A 2 7.43 4.66 10.13
C PRO A 2 6.29 4.95 9.15
N TYR A 3 5.83 3.92 8.45
CA TYR A 3 4.65 4.01 7.59
C TYR A 3 3.38 4.24 8.42
N ALA A 4 2.42 4.97 7.87
CA ALA A 4 1.17 5.30 8.53
C ALA A 4 0.10 4.22 8.34
N HIS A 5 0.03 3.59 7.16
CA HIS A 5 -1.06 2.71 6.74
C HIS A 5 -0.64 1.28 6.43
N ILE A 6 0.64 0.94 6.58
CA ILE A 6 1.16 -0.42 6.45
C ILE A 6 2.08 -0.79 7.62
N LEU A 7 2.18 -2.09 7.90
CA LEU A 7 3.21 -2.67 8.75
C LEU A 7 4.17 -3.46 7.86
N VAL A 8 5.47 -3.38 8.15
CA VAL A 8 6.51 -4.06 7.37
C VAL A 8 7.35 -4.91 8.30
N GLU A 9 7.47 -6.19 7.99
CA GLU A 9 8.28 -7.17 8.70
C GLU A 9 9.29 -7.78 7.72
N THR A 10 10.53 -7.99 8.18
CA THR A 10 11.61 -8.50 7.34
C THR A 10 12.20 -9.74 7.98
N GLU A 11 11.87 -10.89 7.42
CA GLU A 11 12.31 -12.21 7.87
C GLU A 11 12.92 -12.96 6.68
N PRO A 12 14.16 -12.65 6.27
CA PRO A 12 14.75 -13.24 5.08
C PRO A 12 14.66 -14.78 5.10
N PRO A 13 14.22 -15.41 4.01
CA PRO A 13 14.14 -14.84 2.67
C PRO A 13 12.80 -14.15 2.34
N ILE A 14 11.92 -13.90 3.31
CA ILE A 14 10.58 -13.34 3.10
C ILE A 14 10.48 -11.90 3.63
N GLY A 15 9.98 -11.00 2.79
CA GLY A 15 9.49 -9.68 3.22
C GLY A 15 7.97 -9.72 3.37
N ILE A 16 7.41 -9.12 4.42
CA ILE A 16 5.97 -9.12 4.66
C ILE A 16 5.48 -7.67 4.78
N ILE A 17 4.46 -7.33 3.98
CA ILE A 17 3.73 -6.07 4.06
C ILE A 17 2.30 -6.39 4.48
N ARG A 18 1.84 -5.77 5.57
CA ARG A 18 0.45 -5.87 6.03
C ARG A 18 -0.24 -4.53 5.90
N LEU A 19 -1.33 -4.48 5.14
CA LEU A 19 -2.21 -3.32 5.09
C LEU A 19 -2.84 -3.08 6.46
N ASN A 20 -2.78 -1.85 6.96
CA ASN A 20 -3.11 -1.49 8.34
C ASN A 20 -4.02 -0.26 8.43
N ARG A 21 -5.16 -0.31 7.72
CA ARG A 21 -6.29 0.61 7.86
C ARG A 21 -7.55 -0.15 8.28
N PRO A 22 -7.57 -0.85 9.44
CA PRO A 22 -8.66 -1.74 9.81
C PRO A 22 -10.03 -1.03 9.89
N LYS A 23 -10.06 0.22 10.36
CA LYS A 23 -11.29 1.03 10.42
C LYS A 23 -11.92 1.31 9.04
N ALA A 24 -11.13 1.23 7.98
CA ALA A 24 -11.56 1.41 6.60
C ALA A 24 -11.54 0.07 5.82
N LEU A 25 -11.44 -1.07 6.51
CA LEU A 25 -11.29 -2.40 5.92
C LEU A 25 -10.18 -2.45 4.84
N ASN A 26 -9.08 -1.74 5.10
CA ASN A 26 -7.95 -1.61 4.17
C ASN A 26 -8.34 -1.06 2.79
N ALA A 27 -9.37 -0.21 2.70
CA ALA A 27 -9.64 0.54 1.47
C ALA A 27 -8.37 1.28 1.02
N LEU A 28 -8.11 1.26 -0.28
CA LEU A 28 -6.89 1.80 -0.87
C LEU A 28 -7.05 3.30 -1.07
N ASN A 29 -6.34 4.08 -0.24
CA ASN A 29 -6.12 5.50 -0.49
C ASN A 29 -4.72 5.74 -1.07
N PHE A 30 -4.45 6.93 -1.59
CA PHE A 30 -3.18 7.22 -2.27
C PHE A 30 -1.95 7.09 -1.37
N GLU A 31 -2.09 7.44 -0.09
CA GLU A 31 -0.99 7.30 0.87
C GLU A 31 -0.63 5.83 1.12
N LEU A 32 -1.62 4.95 1.37
CA LEU A 32 -1.38 3.51 1.54
C LEU A 32 -0.73 2.90 0.30
N ILE A 33 -1.18 3.29 -0.90
CA ILE A 33 -0.60 2.83 -2.17
C ILE A 33 0.88 3.24 -2.23
N ARG A 34 1.19 4.52 -2.01
CA ARG A 34 2.56 5.04 -2.03
C ARG A 34 3.46 4.28 -1.06
N GLU A 35 3.02 4.10 0.18
CA GLU A 35 3.78 3.37 1.20
C GLU A 35 4.03 1.90 0.81
N THR A 36 3.02 1.25 0.23
CA THR A 36 3.12 -0.14 -0.23
C THR A 36 4.15 -0.27 -1.35
N VAL A 37 4.14 0.63 -2.33
CA VAL A 37 5.10 0.66 -3.44
C VAL A 37 6.52 0.92 -2.91
N GLU A 38 6.68 1.89 -2.01
CA GLU A 38 7.98 2.18 -1.37
C GLU A 38 8.55 0.95 -0.64
N ALA A 39 7.71 0.21 0.08
CA ALA A 39 8.12 -1.02 0.77
C ALA A 39 8.44 -2.17 -0.20
N LEU A 40 7.66 -2.32 -1.27
CA LEU A 40 7.92 -3.30 -2.33
C LEU A 40 9.25 -3.02 -3.04
N GLU A 41 9.53 -1.77 -3.41
CA GLU A 41 10.81 -1.38 -3.99
C GLU A 41 11.98 -1.61 -3.04
N ALA A 42 11.79 -1.38 -1.74
CA ALA A 42 12.82 -1.64 -0.74
C ALA A 42 13.16 -3.13 -0.66
N PHE A 43 12.15 -4.01 -0.76
CA PHE A 43 12.36 -5.45 -0.83
C PHE A 43 13.00 -5.90 -2.14
N ASP A 44 12.63 -5.32 -3.28
CA ASP A 44 13.26 -5.61 -4.57
C ASP A 44 14.76 -5.29 -4.58
N LYS A 45 15.17 -4.23 -3.88
CA LYS A 45 16.57 -3.81 -3.72
C LYS A 45 17.35 -4.66 -2.71
N ASP A 46 16.68 -5.47 -1.86
CA ASP A 46 17.34 -6.30 -0.84
C ASP A 46 17.56 -7.73 -1.35
N ASN A 47 18.81 -8.03 -1.73
CA ASN A 47 19.23 -9.35 -2.23
C ASN A 47 18.98 -10.52 -1.25
N ARG A 48 18.70 -10.26 0.03
CA ARG A 48 18.35 -11.30 1.02
C ARG A 48 16.89 -11.75 0.89
N ILE A 49 16.02 -10.88 0.37
CA ILE A 49 14.62 -11.19 0.11
C ILE A 49 14.49 -11.93 -1.21
N LYS A 50 13.73 -13.03 -1.19
CA LYS A 50 13.47 -13.91 -2.33
C LYS A 50 11.99 -14.00 -2.67
N ALA A 51 11.12 -13.63 -1.73
CA ALA A 51 9.71 -13.49 -1.97
C ALA A 51 9.10 -12.44 -1.03
N THR A 52 8.01 -11.83 -1.47
CA THR A 52 7.25 -10.87 -0.68
C THR A 52 5.82 -11.34 -0.50
N VAL A 53 5.30 -11.23 0.72
CA VAL A 53 3.89 -11.43 1.04
C VAL A 53 3.26 -10.06 1.25
N LEU A 54 2.27 -9.73 0.43
CA LEU A 54 1.36 -8.62 0.67
C LEU A 54 0.04 -9.19 1.21
N THR A 55 -0.38 -8.74 2.37
CA THR A 55 -1.60 -9.24 3.04
C THR A 55 -2.35 -8.10 3.76
N GLY A 56 -3.56 -8.40 4.26
CA GLY A 56 -4.34 -7.49 5.10
C GLY A 56 -4.42 -7.94 6.56
N GLY A 57 -5.44 -7.41 7.25
CA GLY A 57 -5.74 -7.78 8.64
C GLY A 57 -6.68 -8.98 8.72
N ASP A 58 -7.20 -9.24 9.91
CA ASP A 58 -8.06 -10.39 10.20
C ASP A 58 -9.40 -10.34 9.44
N ASP A 59 -9.96 -9.14 9.26
CA ASP A 59 -11.29 -8.96 8.66
C ASP A 59 -11.27 -8.88 7.13
N ALA A 60 -10.19 -8.33 6.54
CA ALA A 60 -10.10 -8.09 5.11
C ALA A 60 -8.66 -7.94 4.63
N PHE A 61 -8.40 -8.43 3.41
CA PHE A 61 -7.25 -8.01 2.62
C PHE A 61 -7.36 -6.51 2.31
N SER A 62 -8.34 -6.15 1.49
CA SER A 62 -8.76 -4.79 1.16
C SER A 62 -10.21 -4.81 0.66
N ALA A 63 -11.02 -3.85 1.11
CA ALA A 63 -12.42 -3.69 0.68
C ALA A 63 -12.59 -2.92 -0.64
N GLY A 64 -11.50 -2.53 -1.31
CA GLY A 64 -11.54 -1.78 -2.59
C GLY A 64 -10.91 -0.39 -2.48
N ALA A 65 -11.37 0.57 -3.26
CA ALA A 65 -10.85 1.94 -3.26
C ALA A 65 -11.51 2.84 -2.20
N ASP A 66 -10.79 3.85 -1.72
CA ASP A 66 -11.33 4.85 -0.79
C ASP A 66 -12.26 5.84 -1.53
N ILE A 67 -13.57 5.60 -1.46
CA ILE A 67 -14.58 6.40 -2.16
C ILE A 67 -14.56 7.87 -1.71
N LYS A 68 -14.16 8.18 -0.47
CA LYS A 68 -14.09 9.57 -0.01
C LYS A 68 -13.01 10.33 -0.77
N GLU A 69 -11.84 9.73 -0.91
CA GLU A 69 -10.73 10.31 -1.65
C GLU A 69 -11.06 10.44 -3.15
N LEU A 70 -11.77 9.45 -3.72
CA LEU A 70 -12.24 9.54 -5.11
C LEU A 70 -13.31 10.59 -5.33
N ALA A 71 -14.20 10.82 -4.36
CA ALA A 71 -15.28 11.81 -4.46
C ALA A 71 -14.76 13.26 -4.44
N GLU A 72 -13.60 13.50 -3.83
CA GLU A 72 -12.95 14.81 -3.78
C GLU A 72 -12.08 15.08 -5.04
N ALA A 73 -11.81 14.06 -5.85
CA ALA A 73 -10.97 14.18 -7.03
C ALA A 73 -11.73 14.75 -8.24
N THR A 74 -11.03 15.51 -9.07
CA THR A 74 -11.50 15.97 -10.38
C THR A 74 -10.75 15.26 -11.50
N PRO A 75 -11.26 15.24 -12.74
CA PRO A 75 -10.51 14.68 -13.88
C PRO A 75 -9.12 15.33 -14.06
N VAL A 76 -9.00 16.63 -13.81
CA VAL A 76 -7.73 17.36 -13.92
C VAL A 76 -6.74 16.89 -12.86
N THR A 77 -7.16 16.85 -11.59
CA THR A 77 -6.27 16.43 -10.49
C THR A 77 -5.80 14.99 -10.66
N LEU A 78 -6.68 14.08 -11.13
CA LEU A 78 -6.30 12.68 -11.37
C LEU A 78 -5.22 12.54 -12.46
N ILE A 79 -5.26 13.38 -13.51
CA ILE A 79 -4.26 13.39 -14.57
C ILE A 79 -2.96 14.02 -14.08
N GLU A 80 -3.03 15.18 -13.42
CA GLU A 80 -1.86 15.93 -12.96
C GLU A 80 -1.07 15.18 -11.89
N GLU A 81 -1.76 14.60 -10.91
CA GLU A 81 -1.12 13.86 -9.83
C GLU A 81 -0.59 12.50 -10.31
N ASN A 82 -1.03 12.04 -11.49
CA ASN A 82 -0.60 10.80 -12.16
C ASN A 82 -0.52 9.60 -11.19
N LYS A 83 -1.48 9.53 -10.25
CA LYS A 83 -1.44 8.57 -9.15
C LYS A 83 -1.50 7.11 -9.60
N PHE A 84 -2.00 6.87 -10.81
CA PHE A 84 -1.98 5.54 -11.44
C PHE A 84 -0.60 5.09 -11.92
N ALA A 85 0.36 6.01 -12.12
CA ALA A 85 1.73 5.61 -12.48
C ALA A 85 2.52 5.02 -11.30
N LEU A 86 2.01 5.13 -10.07
CA LEU A 86 2.53 4.44 -8.90
C LEU A 86 2.09 2.96 -8.86
N TRP A 87 1.05 2.57 -9.60
CA TRP A 87 0.60 1.19 -9.72
C TRP A 87 1.38 0.46 -10.82
#